data_AF-A0A434EQS5-F1
#
_entry.id   AF-A0A434EQS5-F1
#
_cell.length_a   1.000
_cell.length_b   1.000
_cell.length_c   1.000
_cell.angle_alpha   90.00
_cell.angle_beta   90.00
_cell.angle_gamma   90.00
#
_symmetry.space_group_name_H-M   'P 1'
#
loop_
_entity.id
_entity.type
_entity.pdbx_description
1 polymer ?
#
loop_
_entity_poly.entity_id
_entity_poly.type
_entity_poly.pdbx_seq_one_letter_code
_entity_poly.pdbx_strand_id
1 'polypeptide(L)'
;ALQTVSIRIPISFALLVLVPALPDLAKALPQVRLDLGTIHRPTDYDQPGSALDIRFGNGSFPGREADRLTVERLVPVAAPTLARDDDWTSLPLLLVAGAREMWAEWFAAAGLSGQPRRSHRFDSFVA
;
A
#
# COMPACT_ATOMS: atom_id res chain seq x y z
N ALA A 1 -11.38 -29.37 -10.70
CA ALA A 1 -12.32 -28.78 -9.73
C ALA A 1 -11.90 -27.34 -9.51
N LEU A 2 -12.85 -26.42 -9.35
CA LEU A 2 -12.52 -25.02 -9.10
C LEU A 2 -11.86 -24.89 -7.73
N GLN A 3 -10.69 -24.26 -7.67
CA GLN A 3 -9.95 -23.99 -6.43
C GLN A 3 -10.12 -22.51 -6.06
N THR A 4 -10.59 -22.25 -4.85
CA THR A 4 -10.61 -20.87 -4.31
C THR A 4 -9.27 -20.56 -3.65
N VAL A 5 -8.71 -19.39 -3.95
CA VAL A 5 -7.51 -18.85 -3.31
C VAL A 5 -7.88 -17.52 -2.66
N SER A 6 -7.88 -17.51 -1.32
CA SER A 6 -8.14 -16.29 -0.55
C SER A 6 -6.86 -15.47 -0.41
N ILE A 7 -6.91 -14.21 -0.84
CA ILE A 7 -5.78 -13.28 -0.84
C ILE A 7 -6.14 -12.05 -0.01
N ARG A 8 -5.26 -11.67 0.91
CA ARG A 8 -5.34 -10.35 1.56
C ARG A 8 -4.40 -9.36 0.88
N ILE A 9 -4.90 -8.16 0.60
CA ILE A 9 -4.19 -7.20 -0.23
C ILE A 9 -4.51 -5.73 0.13
N PRO A 10 -3.55 -4.80 0.08
CA PRO A 10 -3.86 -3.37 0.16
C PRO A 10 -4.78 -2.93 -0.97
N ILE A 11 -5.77 -2.10 -0.66
CA ILE A 11 -6.75 -1.64 -1.66
C ILE A 11 -6.09 -0.99 -2.88
N SER A 12 -5.00 -0.23 -2.69
CA SER A 12 -4.26 0.39 -3.80
C SER A 12 -3.67 -0.65 -4.74
N PHE A 13 -3.06 -1.73 -4.23
CA PHE A 13 -2.51 -2.79 -5.06
C PHE A 13 -3.61 -3.59 -5.75
N ALA A 14 -4.72 -3.83 -5.06
CA ALA A 14 -5.88 -4.49 -5.64
C ALA A 14 -6.40 -3.74 -6.87
N LEU A 15 -6.62 -2.43 -6.74
CA LEU A 15 -7.19 -1.61 -7.81
C LEU A 15 -6.20 -1.28 -8.92
N LEU A 16 -4.93 -1.01 -8.59
CA LEU A 16 -3.95 -0.50 -9.56
C LEU A 16 -3.14 -1.60 -10.25
N VAL A 17 -3.09 -2.81 -9.68
CA VAL A 17 -2.27 -3.92 -10.20
C VAL A 17 -3.09 -5.17 -10.45
N LEU A 18 -3.81 -5.67 -9.44
CA LEU A 18 -4.48 -6.97 -9.55
C LEU A 18 -5.70 -6.90 -10.49
N VAL A 19 -6.60 -5.93 -10.29
CA VAL A 19 -7.81 -5.76 -11.12
C VAL A 19 -7.48 -5.63 -12.61
N PRO A 20 -6.51 -4.80 -13.03
CA PRO A 20 -6.07 -4.74 -14.42
C PRO A 20 -5.52 -6.07 -14.96
N ALA A 21 -4.90 -6.89 -14.12
CA ALA A 21 -4.33 -8.18 -14.49
C ALA A 21 -5.33 -9.35 -14.47
N LEU A 22 -6.56 -9.16 -13.95
CA LEU A 22 -7.56 -10.23 -13.84
C LEU A 22 -7.86 -10.93 -15.17
N PRO A 23 -7.99 -10.26 -16.33
CA PRO A 23 -8.24 -10.93 -17.60
C PRO A 23 -7.15 -11.93 -17.99
N ASP A 24 -5.89 -11.60 -17.74
CA ASP A 24 -4.77 -12.47 -18.07
C ASP A 24 -4.59 -13.58 -17.03
N LEU A 25 -4.84 -13.29 -15.76
CA LEU A 25 -4.90 -14.31 -14.71
C LEU A 25 -6.01 -15.33 -14.97
N ALA A 26 -7.19 -14.91 -15.42
CA ALA A 26 -8.30 -15.81 -15.75
C ALA A 26 -7.94 -16.78 -16.90
N LYS A 27 -7.13 -16.33 -17.87
CA LYS A 27 -6.63 -17.19 -18.96
C LYS A 27 -5.54 -18.15 -18.48
N ALA A 28 -4.60 -17.66 -17.66
CA ALA A 28 -3.48 -18.45 -17.18
C ALA A 28 -3.87 -19.47 -16.10
N LEU A 29 -4.88 -19.15 -15.29
CA LEU A 29 -5.34 -19.93 -14.13
C LEU A 29 -6.86 -20.21 -14.22
N PRO A 30 -7.34 -20.92 -15.25
CA PRO A 30 -8.78 -21.05 -15.53
C PRO A 30 -9.58 -21.84 -14.48
N GLN A 31 -8.90 -22.57 -13.58
CA GLN A 31 -9.52 -23.33 -12.49
C GLN A 31 -9.43 -22.60 -11.14
N VAL A 32 -8.87 -21.38 -11.10
CA VAL A 32 -8.67 -20.61 -9.87
C VAL A 32 -9.73 -19.52 -9.75
N ARG A 33 -10.39 -19.46 -8.60
CA ARG A 33 -11.22 -18.33 -8.17
C ARG A 33 -10.47 -17.56 -7.10
N LEU A 34 -10.33 -16.25 -7.27
CA LEU A 34 -9.76 -15.37 -6.25
C LEU A 34 -10.85 -14.90 -5.30
N ASP A 35 -10.57 -14.95 -4.01
CA ASP A 35 -11.38 -14.39 -2.94
C ASP A 35 -10.55 -13.31 -2.23
N LEU A 36 -10.95 -12.04 -2.34
CA LEU A 36 -10.10 -10.91 -1.99
C LEU A 36 -10.59 -10.22 -0.72
N GLY A 37 -9.72 -10.12 0.28
CA GLY A 37 -9.92 -9.30 1.47
C GLY A 37 -8.94 -8.13 1.50
N THR A 38 -9.38 -6.94 1.91
CA THR A 38 -8.47 -5.80 2.05
C THR A 38 -7.77 -5.80 3.41
N ILE A 39 -6.47 -5.49 3.42
CA ILE A 39 -5.67 -5.32 4.64
C ILE A 39 -4.93 -3.98 4.61
N HIS A 40 -4.88 -3.31 5.75
CA HIS A 40 -4.36 -1.95 5.82
C HIS A 40 -3.38 -1.77 6.97
N ARG A 41 -3.68 -2.34 8.14
CA ARG A 41 -2.91 -2.14 9.38
C ARG A 41 -2.11 -3.38 9.72
N PRO A 42 -0.97 -3.23 10.43
CA PRO A 42 -0.21 -4.37 10.93
C PRO A 42 -1.05 -5.39 11.72
N THR A 43 -2.02 -4.91 12.50
CA THR A 43 -2.97 -5.77 13.23
C THR A 43 -3.83 -6.65 12.33
N ASP A 44 -4.02 -6.28 11.07
CA ASP A 44 -4.80 -7.06 10.11
C ASP A 44 -4.00 -8.26 9.62
N TYR A 45 -2.67 -8.27 9.77
CA TYR A 45 -1.75 -9.27 9.21
C TYR A 45 -1.74 -10.59 9.95
N ASP A 46 -2.10 -10.57 11.24
CA ASP A 46 -2.12 -11.76 12.09
C ASP A 46 -3.46 -12.51 12.05
N GLN A 47 -4.45 -11.98 11.33
CA GLN A 47 -5.74 -12.67 11.20
C GLN A 47 -5.55 -13.98 10.40
N PRO A 48 -6.07 -15.12 10.88
CA PRO A 48 -6.04 -16.38 10.14
C PRO A 48 -7.04 -16.34 8.98
N GLY A 49 -6.80 -17.14 7.93
CA GLY A 49 -7.81 -17.42 6.90
C GLY A 49 -7.44 -17.08 5.45
N SER A 50 -6.31 -16.41 5.19
CA SER A 50 -5.80 -16.23 3.83
C SER A 50 -4.77 -17.30 3.45
N ALA A 51 -4.78 -17.68 2.17
CA ALA A 51 -3.72 -18.49 1.59
C ALA A 51 -2.48 -17.62 1.29
N LEU A 52 -2.70 -16.38 0.84
CA LEU A 52 -1.65 -15.44 0.45
C LEU A 52 -1.94 -14.04 1.01
N ASP A 53 -0.86 -13.32 1.31
CA ASP A 53 -0.92 -11.90 1.63
C ASP A 53 0.02 -11.11 0.72
N ILE A 54 -0.49 -10.01 0.18
CA ILE A 54 0.34 -8.97 -0.45
C ILE A 54 0.51 -7.88 0.59
N ARG A 55 1.75 -7.50 0.90
CA ARG A 55 2.07 -6.56 1.98
C ARG A 55 3.12 -5.55 1.54
N PHE A 56 3.05 -4.34 2.06
CA PHE A 56 4.18 -3.41 2.05
C PHE A 56 5.13 -3.77 3.20
N GLY A 57 6.43 -3.70 2.94
CA GLY A 57 7.45 -3.96 3.95
C GLY A 57 8.77 -4.44 3.34
N ASN A 58 9.69 -4.83 4.20
CA ASN A 58 11.03 -5.29 3.84
C ASN A 58 11.13 -6.82 3.62
N GLY A 59 9.99 -7.52 3.62
CA GLY A 59 9.94 -8.98 3.47
C GLY A 59 10.24 -9.78 4.75
N SER A 60 10.63 -9.13 5.85
CA SER A 60 10.86 -9.81 7.14
C SER A 60 9.55 -9.98 7.90
N PHE A 61 8.80 -11.03 7.56
CA PHE A 61 7.54 -11.37 8.21
C PHE A 61 7.68 -12.67 9.03
N PRO A 62 7.65 -12.61 10.37
CA PRO A 62 7.79 -13.80 11.21
C PRO A 62 6.82 -14.93 10.83
N GLY A 63 7.36 -16.14 10.66
CA GLY A 63 6.57 -17.33 10.32
C GLY A 63 6.00 -17.34 8.91
N ARG A 64 6.48 -16.49 8.00
CA ARG A 64 6.03 -16.41 6.61
C ARG A 64 7.22 -16.44 5.66
N GLU A 65 7.01 -17.05 4.50
CA GLU A 65 7.86 -16.88 3.33
C GLU A 65 7.37 -15.67 2.54
N ALA A 66 8.29 -14.88 2.00
CA ALA A 66 7.98 -13.62 1.34
C ALA A 66 8.80 -13.45 0.07
N ASP A 67 8.10 -13.38 -1.07
CA ASP A 67 8.69 -13.02 -2.35
C ASP A 67 8.41 -11.56 -2.69
N ARG A 68 9.44 -10.84 -3.14
CA ARG A 68 9.29 -9.44 -3.54
C ARG A 68 8.59 -9.36 -4.90
N LEU A 69 7.39 -8.77 -4.91
CA LEU A 69 6.64 -8.54 -6.14
C LEU A 69 7.12 -7.31 -6.93
N THR A 70 7.44 -6.23 -6.23
CA THR A 70 7.85 -4.95 -6.83
C THR A 70 8.61 -4.07 -5.82
N VAL A 71 9.03 -2.89 -6.25
CA VAL A 71 9.60 -1.83 -5.41
C VAL A 71 8.69 -0.61 -5.53
N GLU A 72 8.29 -0.04 -4.39
CA GLU A 72 7.53 1.20 -4.34
C GLU A 72 8.47 2.41 -4.27
N ARG A 73 8.09 3.51 -4.94
CA ARG A 73 8.71 4.82 -4.77
C ARG A 73 7.65 5.81 -4.30
N LEU A 74 7.85 6.39 -3.12
CA LEU A 74 6.97 7.41 -2.57
C LEU A 74 7.39 8.80 -3.04
N VAL A 75 6.42 9.59 -3.50
CA VAL A 75 6.60 10.99 -3.89
C VAL A 75 5.54 11.87 -3.20
N PRO A 76 5.86 13.10 -2.81
CA PRO A 76 4.88 14.08 -2.38
C PRO A 76 3.93 14.39 -3.52
N VAL A 77 2.63 14.46 -3.22
CA VAL A 77 1.61 14.88 -4.16
C VAL A 77 0.77 15.97 -3.51
N ALA A 78 0.49 17.03 -4.26
CA ALA A 78 -0.35 18.13 -3.84
C ALA A 78 -1.17 18.65 -5.04
N ALA A 79 -2.24 19.38 -4.76
CA ALA A 79 -2.95 20.12 -5.81
C ALA A 79 -1.99 21.10 -6.52
N PRO A 80 -2.12 21.33 -7.83
CA PRO A 80 -1.19 22.18 -8.59
C PRO A 80 -1.01 23.59 -8.02
N THR A 81 -2.03 24.15 -7.38
CA THR A 81 -1.98 25.47 -6.73
C THR A 81 -1.13 25.47 -5.46
N LEU A 82 -1.05 24.34 -4.75
CA LEU A 82 -0.25 24.17 -3.53
C LEU A 82 1.20 23.78 -3.85
N ALA A 83 1.41 23.06 -4.94
CA ALA A 83 2.75 22.65 -5.39
C ALA A 83 3.61 23.82 -5.92
N ARG A 84 3.01 25.00 -6.14
CA ARG A 84 3.71 26.22 -6.56
C ARG A 84 4.24 27.05 -5.38
N ASP A 85 3.87 26.70 -4.15
CA ASP A 85 4.37 27.36 -2.95
C ASP A 85 5.71 26.73 -2.54
N ASP A 86 6.72 27.56 -2.32
CA ASP A 86 8.05 27.12 -1.94
C ASP A 86 8.08 26.53 -0.51
N ASP A 87 7.11 26.87 0.35
CA ASP A 87 6.99 26.35 1.72
C ASP A 87 5.91 25.27 1.86
N TRP A 88 5.76 24.39 0.86
CA TRP A 88 4.80 23.28 0.92
C TRP A 88 5.00 22.38 2.15
N THR A 89 6.21 22.34 2.73
CA THR A 89 6.53 21.51 3.89
C THR A 89 5.83 21.96 5.18
N SER A 90 5.33 23.19 5.23
CA SER A 90 4.56 23.73 6.36
C SER A 90 3.05 23.49 6.24
N LEU A 91 2.58 23.02 5.08
CA LEU A 91 1.18 22.71 4.83
C LEU A 91 0.72 21.49 5.64
N PRO A 92 -0.60 21.34 5.87
CA PRO A 92 -1.13 20.13 6.48
C PRO A 92 -0.78 18.88 5.66
N LEU A 93 -0.14 17.91 6.29
CA LEU A 93 0.25 16.67 5.63
C LEU A 93 -0.83 15.60 5.78
N LEU A 94 -1.08 14.85 4.70
CA LEU A 94 -2.01 13.73 4.68
C LEU A 94 -1.25 12.43 4.93
N LEU A 95 -1.67 11.69 5.95
CA LEU A 95 -1.10 10.41 6.35
C LEU A 95 -2.03 9.28 6.00
N VAL A 96 -1.44 8.12 5.74
CA VAL A 96 -2.16 6.87 5.48
C VAL A 96 -1.78 5.91 6.60
N ALA A 97 -2.77 5.36 7.28
CA ALA A 97 -2.53 4.34 8.28
C ALA A 97 -1.99 3.07 7.62
N GLY A 98 -0.95 2.48 8.20
CA GLY A 98 -0.45 1.18 7.77
C GLY A 98 1.02 1.01 8.07
N ALA A 99 1.61 -0.05 7.52
CA ALA A 99 3.03 -0.39 7.67
C ALA A 99 3.96 0.36 6.69
N ARG A 100 3.45 1.38 5.99
CA ARG A 100 4.21 2.13 4.99
C ARG A 100 5.03 3.22 5.65
N GLU A 101 6.18 3.52 5.06
CA GLU A 101 6.98 4.69 5.41
C GLU A 101 6.13 5.96 5.25
N MET A 102 6.26 6.88 6.19
CA MET A 102 5.45 8.08 6.28
C MET A 102 6.32 9.32 6.08
N TRP A 103 5.73 10.50 6.29
CA TRP A 103 6.39 11.79 6.07
C TRP A 103 7.70 11.95 6.83
N ALA A 104 7.85 11.34 8.01
CA ALA A 104 9.09 11.42 8.78
C ALA A 104 10.27 10.75 8.05
N GLU A 105 10.07 9.52 7.59
CA GLU A 105 11.05 8.76 6.80
C GLU A 105 11.31 9.47 5.47
N TRP A 106 10.26 10.00 4.83
CA TRP A 106 10.38 10.72 3.58
C TRP A 106 11.21 12.00 3.71
N PHE A 107 10.95 12.84 4.73
CA PHE A 107 11.74 14.06 4.98
C PHE A 107 13.21 13.75 5.27
N ALA A 108 13.46 12.70 6.08
CA ALA A 108 14.81 12.24 6.35
C ALA A 108 15.54 11.80 5.07
N ALA A 109 14.88 11.02 4.21
CA ALA A 109 15.43 10.59 2.92
C ALA A 109 15.65 11.76 1.94
N ALA A 110 14.82 12.80 2.01
CA ALA A 110 14.95 14.00 1.20
C ALA A 110 16.00 15.01 1.71
N GLY A 111 16.58 14.78 2.90
CA GLY A 111 17.49 15.74 3.54
C GLY A 111 16.81 17.05 3.95
N LEU A 112 15.48 17.01 4.15
CA LEU A 112 14.68 18.18 4.50
C LEU A 112 14.32 18.15 5.98
N SER A 113 14.51 19.27 6.67
CA SER A 113 14.02 19.48 8.02
C SER A 113 12.56 19.95 7.99
N GLY A 114 11.65 19.02 7.69
CA GLY A 114 10.21 19.26 7.70
C GLY A 114 9.59 18.84 9.04
N GLN A 115 8.75 19.70 9.63
CA GLN A 115 7.85 19.32 10.72
C GLN A 115 6.42 19.73 10.34
N PRO A 116 5.49 18.78 10.16
CA PRO A 116 4.12 19.13 9.86
C PRO A 116 3.55 19.98 11.00
N ARG A 117 3.03 21.17 10.67
CA ARG A 117 2.28 21.99 11.64
C ARG A 117 0.96 21.32 12.02
N ARG A 118 0.36 20.59 11.06
CA ARG A 118 -0.88 19.84 11.21
C ARG A 118 -0.84 18.59 10.34
N SER A 119 -1.62 17.58 10.73
CA SER A 119 -1.73 16.37 9.94
C SER A 119 -3.10 15.72 10.05
N HIS A 120 -3.54 15.08 8.97
CA HIS A 120 -4.77 14.28 8.94
C HIS A 120 -4.42 12.85 8.55
N ARG A 121 -5.03 11.87 9.20
CA ARG A 121 -4.75 10.45 8.96
C ARG A 121 -5.99 9.77 8.38
N PHE A 122 -5.79 9.09 7.26
CA PHE A 122 -6.77 8.28 6.56
C PHE A 122 -6.41 6.80 6.71
N ASP A 123 -7.39 5.91 6.57
CA ASP A 123 -7.18 4.46 6.58
C ASP A 123 -6.72 3.92 5.23
N SER A 124 -7.02 4.63 4.14
CA SER A 124 -6.65 4.27 2.78
C SER A 124 -6.62 5.50 1.87
N PHE A 125 -5.92 5.36 0.75
CA PHE A 125 -6.06 6.27 -0.39
C PHE A 125 -5.94 5.47 -1.69
N VAL A 126 -6.57 5.98 -2.73
CA VAL A 126 -6.41 5.54 -4.11
C VAL A 126 -6.29 6.84 -4.90
N ALA A 127 -5.12 7.07 -5.49
CA ALA A 127 -4.83 8.26 -6.30
C ALA A 127 -5.05 7.94 -7.78
#